data_AF-A0A1I8Q8T1-F1
#
_entry.id   AF-A0A1I8Q8T1-F1
#
_cell.length_a   1.000
_cell.length_b   1.000
_cell.length_c   1.000
_cell.angle_alpha   90.00
_cell.angle_beta   90.00
_cell.angle_gamma   90.00
#
_symmetry.space_group_name_H-M   'P 1'
#
loop_
_entity.id
_entity.type
_entity.pdbx_description
1 polymer ?
#
loop_
_entity_poly.entity_id
_entity_poly.type
_entity_poly.pdbx_seq_one_letter_code
_entity_poly.pdbx_strand_id
1 'polypeptide(L)'
;MEKLWNDFELKKPPILTIPSTHTKFIADLHGLIETFYSKHNRHEEEFNETAALLGRLMARRKNSFSKMKGFKDICKLNAALCRLLRLDFKRDLDGFRSTLPDVIYEENTVVHLPTRDTYEFLLARLLAVCELHKRIVQCSIEAGEYFVAQLRIQFFFEINTLLLAVIAKIHNLSIKLGNLSIHFYNHLQQYRSQLPLNKKSKFQQISESLPTSLAIIETREALMQKNPAIKTSNSATQQALEQSVEDLIKQEEKIKSTPVKAKHLKKTDMGKMVERSSKENKSFDFNKLSTTEDIQKFITKETKSRANNLSSCLTKQVLSHEWAGATKLFERKIQNGEEKKAINIFKKFISSKL
;
A
#
# COMPACT_ATOMS: atom_id res chain seq x y z
N MET A 1 -20.58 24.66 4.62
CA MET A 1 -20.21 24.32 3.23
C MET A 1 -19.31 23.10 3.29
N GLU A 2 -19.73 21.98 2.70
CA GLU A 2 -18.85 20.83 2.53
C GLU A 2 -17.64 21.26 1.70
N LYS A 3 -16.44 20.94 2.20
CA LYS A 3 -15.21 21.28 1.51
C LYS A 3 -15.09 20.39 0.28
N LEU A 4 -15.22 20.97 -0.92
CA LEU A 4 -15.34 20.21 -2.17
C LEU A 4 -14.10 19.33 -2.49
N TRP A 5 -12.92 19.67 -1.98
CA TRP A 5 -11.73 18.83 -2.08
C TRP A 5 -11.84 17.50 -1.32
N ASN A 6 -12.81 17.38 -0.41
CA ASN A 6 -13.11 16.15 0.31
C ASN A 6 -14.10 15.25 -0.47
N ASP A 7 -14.63 15.73 -1.61
CA ASP A 7 -15.41 14.89 -2.51
C ASP A 7 -14.47 14.01 -3.34
N PHE A 8 -14.46 12.72 -3.00
CA PHE A 8 -13.66 11.73 -3.72
C PHE A 8 -14.10 11.61 -5.19
N GLU A 9 -15.39 11.79 -5.47
CA GLU A 9 -16.02 11.62 -6.78
C GLU A 9 -16.03 12.91 -7.61
N LEU A 10 -15.21 13.90 -7.24
CA LEU A 10 -15.06 15.14 -7.98
C LEU A 10 -14.80 14.85 -9.47
N LYS A 11 -15.75 15.23 -10.31
CA LYS A 11 -15.71 14.96 -11.75
C LYS A 11 -14.66 15.84 -12.40
N LYS A 12 -13.78 15.21 -13.19
CA LYS A 12 -12.78 15.91 -14.00
C LYS A 12 -13.48 16.82 -15.02
N PRO A 13 -13.11 18.10 -15.12
CA PRO A 13 -13.65 18.97 -16.15
C PRO A 13 -13.20 18.48 -17.55
N PRO A 14 -13.98 18.77 -18.61
CA PRO A 14 -13.56 18.44 -19.97
C PRO A 14 -12.22 19.11 -20.29
N ILE A 15 -11.33 18.37 -20.94
CA ILE A 15 -10.04 18.90 -21.38
C ILE A 15 -10.31 19.82 -22.56
N LEU A 16 -10.16 21.12 -22.30
CA LEU A 16 -10.33 22.18 -23.29
C LEU A 16 -9.04 22.96 -23.37
N THR A 17 -8.65 23.33 -24.58
CA THR A 17 -7.52 24.21 -24.84
C THR A 17 -7.99 25.52 -25.46
N ILE A 18 -7.43 26.64 -24.99
CA ILE A 18 -7.77 28.00 -25.43
C ILE A 18 -6.49 28.64 -25.99
N PRO A 19 -6.56 29.36 -27.13
CA PRO A 19 -5.41 30.10 -27.65
C PRO A 19 -4.94 31.17 -26.65
N SER A 20 -3.64 31.21 -26.39
CA SER A 20 -2.97 32.17 -25.53
C SER A 20 -1.63 32.57 -26.13
N THR A 21 -1.22 33.81 -25.89
CA THR A 21 0.08 34.37 -26.30
C THR A 21 1.12 34.35 -25.18
N HIS A 22 0.70 34.11 -23.93
CA HIS A 22 1.58 34.05 -22.77
C HIS A 22 2.04 32.61 -22.52
N THR A 23 3.27 32.29 -22.92
CA THR A 23 3.81 30.92 -22.89
C THR A 23 5.08 30.75 -22.05
N LYS A 24 5.72 31.84 -21.60
CA LYS A 24 7.03 31.80 -20.91
C LYS A 24 7.04 30.91 -19.66
N PHE A 25 5.93 30.86 -18.92
CA PHE A 25 5.83 30.12 -17.67
C PHE A 25 5.72 28.60 -17.83
N ILE A 26 5.48 28.11 -19.05
CA ILE A 26 5.27 26.68 -19.33
C ILE A 26 6.56 25.89 -19.06
N ALA A 27 7.72 26.47 -19.40
CA ALA A 27 9.02 25.88 -19.11
C ALA A 27 9.25 25.72 -17.60
N ASP A 28 8.92 26.76 -16.82
CA ASP A 28 9.00 26.70 -15.36
C ASP A 28 8.05 25.64 -14.79
N LEU A 29 6.85 25.52 -15.37
CA LEU A 29 5.84 24.56 -14.92
C LEU A 29 6.27 23.12 -15.22
N HIS A 30 6.85 22.83 -16.38
CA HIS A 30 7.47 21.52 -16.68
C HIS A 30 8.62 21.23 -15.71
N GLY A 31 9.51 22.22 -15.48
CA GLY A 31 10.62 22.08 -14.53
C GLY A 31 10.16 21.81 -13.10
N LEU A 32 9.06 22.44 -12.69
CA LEU A 32 8.43 22.22 -11.38
C LEU A 32 7.87 20.80 -11.26
N ILE A 33 7.17 20.32 -12.28
CA ILE A 33 6.61 18.95 -12.31
C ILE A 33 7.74 17.90 -12.25
N GLU A 34 8.82 18.11 -13.01
CA GLU A 34 9.98 17.20 -12.99
C GLU A 34 10.71 17.20 -11.64
N THR A 35 10.88 18.38 -11.06
CA THR A 35 11.45 18.52 -9.71
C THR A 35 10.58 17.82 -8.66
N PHE A 36 9.26 17.87 -8.81
CA PHE A 36 8.34 17.13 -7.96
C PHE A 36 8.52 15.61 -8.15
N TYR A 37 8.53 15.09 -9.38
CA TYR A 37 8.68 13.65 -9.62
C TYR A 37 10.00 13.08 -9.11
N SER A 38 11.11 13.75 -9.38
CA SER A 38 12.44 13.31 -8.91
C SER A 38 12.51 13.19 -7.38
N LYS A 39 11.92 14.14 -6.64
CA LYS A 39 11.89 14.12 -5.16
C LYS A 39 10.83 13.15 -4.61
N HIS A 40 9.68 13.04 -5.28
CA HIS A 40 8.54 12.24 -4.83
C HIS A 40 8.76 10.74 -5.03
N ASN A 41 9.21 10.32 -6.22
CA ASN A 41 9.32 8.89 -6.59
C ASN A 41 10.17 8.08 -5.59
N ARG A 42 11.28 8.66 -5.09
CA ARG A 42 12.16 7.99 -4.12
C ARG A 42 11.46 7.58 -2.84
N HIS A 43 10.55 8.42 -2.33
CA HIS A 43 9.86 8.18 -1.07
C HIS A 43 8.53 7.44 -1.26
N GLU A 44 7.93 7.58 -2.44
CA GLU A 44 6.64 6.97 -2.79
C GLU A 44 6.72 5.45 -2.88
N GLU A 45 7.77 4.89 -3.49
CA GLU A 45 7.97 3.45 -3.59
C GLU A 45 8.06 2.81 -2.19
N GLU A 46 8.96 3.35 -1.36
CA GLU A 46 9.16 2.89 0.01
C GLU A 46 7.88 3.04 0.86
N PHE A 47 7.11 4.11 0.63
CA PHE A 47 5.83 4.34 1.30
C PHE A 47 4.79 3.29 0.90
N ASN A 48 4.66 3.00 -0.40
CA ASN A 48 3.72 2.01 -0.92
C ASN A 48 4.03 0.60 -0.43
N GLU A 49 5.31 0.21 -0.42
CA GLU A 49 5.74 -1.08 0.15
C GLU A 49 5.40 -1.20 1.63
N THR A 50 5.63 -0.13 2.39
CA THR A 50 5.35 -0.09 3.83
C THR A 50 3.84 -0.14 4.10
N ALA A 51 3.03 0.57 3.31
CA ALA A 51 1.58 0.52 3.38
C ALA A 51 1.04 -0.88 3.04
N ALA A 52 1.60 -1.54 2.02
CA ALA A 52 1.25 -2.92 1.67
C ALA A 52 1.66 -3.92 2.78
N LEU A 53 2.80 -3.70 3.44
CA LEU A 53 3.20 -4.48 4.61
C LEU A 53 2.20 -4.33 5.76
N LEU A 54 1.75 -3.10 6.06
CA LEU A 54 0.71 -2.86 7.07
C LEU A 54 -0.58 -3.64 6.74
N GLY A 55 -1.06 -3.56 5.49
CA GLY A 55 -2.25 -4.29 5.05
C GLY A 55 -2.12 -5.81 5.22
N ARG A 56 -0.95 -6.38 4.91
CA ARG A 56 -0.65 -7.80 5.13
C ARG A 56 -0.64 -8.19 6.62
N LEU A 57 -0.02 -7.37 7.47
CA LEU A 57 0.01 -7.59 8.91
C LEU A 57 -1.40 -7.53 9.51
N MET A 58 -2.22 -6.57 9.07
CA MET A 58 -3.62 -6.47 9.46
C MET A 58 -4.42 -7.70 9.06
N ALA A 59 -4.32 -8.14 7.81
CA ALA A 59 -5.05 -9.30 7.31
C ALA A 59 -4.71 -10.55 8.12
N ARG A 60 -3.42 -10.76 8.41
CA ARG A 60 -2.94 -11.90 9.21
C ARG A 60 -3.44 -11.87 10.66
N ARG A 61 -3.67 -10.68 11.23
CA ARG A 61 -4.00 -10.50 12.65
C ARG A 61 -5.44 -10.07 12.91
N LYS A 62 -6.28 -9.99 11.87
CA LYS A 62 -7.69 -9.58 11.98
C LYS A 62 -8.46 -10.40 13.00
N ASN A 63 -8.28 -11.71 13.01
CA ASN A 63 -9.02 -12.58 13.94
C ASN A 63 -8.54 -12.42 15.39
N SER A 64 -7.23 -12.20 15.59
CA SER A 64 -6.62 -12.07 16.93
C SER A 64 -6.94 -10.73 17.59
N PHE A 65 -6.99 -9.64 16.82
CA PHE A 65 -7.04 -8.28 17.37
C PHE A 65 -8.29 -7.48 16.99
N SER A 66 -9.27 -8.08 16.30
CA SER A 66 -10.50 -7.39 15.83
C SER A 66 -11.19 -6.51 16.88
N LYS A 67 -11.19 -6.92 18.15
CA LYS A 67 -11.85 -6.21 19.26
C LYS A 67 -10.96 -5.16 19.94
N MET A 68 -9.64 -5.15 19.67
CA MET A 68 -8.70 -4.22 20.30
C MET A 68 -8.80 -2.81 19.71
N LYS A 69 -8.70 -1.78 20.55
CA LYS A 69 -8.70 -0.37 20.12
C LYS A 69 -7.61 -0.09 19.09
N GLY A 70 -6.37 -0.53 19.34
CA GLY A 70 -5.27 -0.32 18.41
C GLY A 70 -5.49 -0.93 17.03
N PHE A 71 -6.19 -2.06 16.95
CA PHE A 71 -6.53 -2.64 15.65
C PHE A 71 -7.57 -1.80 14.90
N LYS A 72 -8.55 -1.22 15.60
CA LYS A 72 -9.49 -0.27 15.01
C LYS A 72 -8.77 0.99 14.51
N ASP A 73 -7.79 1.48 15.25
CA ASP A 73 -7.00 2.66 14.84
C ASP A 73 -6.09 2.33 13.63
N ILE A 74 -5.50 1.14 13.58
CA ILE A 74 -4.83 0.65 12.36
C ILE A 74 -5.82 0.54 11.18
N CYS A 75 -7.06 0.07 11.40
CA CYS A 75 -8.07 0.03 10.34
C CYS A 75 -8.37 1.43 9.78
N LYS A 76 -8.43 2.46 10.63
CA LYS A 76 -8.59 3.86 10.18
C LYS A 76 -7.39 4.33 9.38
N LEU A 77 -6.16 4.02 9.84
CA LEU A 77 -4.92 4.32 9.12
C LEU A 77 -4.94 3.67 7.73
N ASN A 78 -5.24 2.38 7.65
CA ASN A 78 -5.32 1.66 6.38
C ASN A 78 -6.42 2.19 5.45
N ALA A 79 -7.58 2.59 6.00
CA ALA A 79 -8.61 3.24 5.21
C ALA A 79 -8.12 4.56 4.59
N ALA A 80 -7.33 5.36 5.32
CA ALA A 80 -6.72 6.57 4.80
C ALA A 80 -5.67 6.28 3.72
N LEU A 81 -4.82 5.26 3.93
CA LEU A 81 -3.83 4.80 2.93
C LEU A 81 -4.50 4.33 1.64
N CYS A 82 -5.57 3.52 1.74
CA CYS A 82 -6.32 3.07 0.57
C CYS A 82 -7.00 4.25 -0.17
N ARG A 83 -7.47 5.28 0.54
CA ARG A 83 -8.03 6.48 -0.09
C ARG A 83 -6.98 7.27 -0.86
N LEU A 84 -5.78 7.41 -0.30
CA LEU A 84 -4.66 8.05 -0.98
C LEU A 84 -4.27 7.29 -2.25
N LEU A 85 -4.15 5.97 -2.18
CA LEU A 85 -3.86 5.12 -3.33
C LEU A 85 -4.91 5.26 -4.44
N ARG A 86 -6.19 5.37 -4.07
CA ARG A 86 -7.30 5.50 -5.04
C ARG A 86 -7.38 6.86 -5.72
N LEU A 87 -6.81 7.92 -5.12
CA LEU A 87 -6.86 9.27 -5.68
C LEU A 87 -5.97 9.41 -6.94
N ASP A 88 -4.90 8.61 -7.04
CA ASP A 88 -3.98 8.52 -8.19
C ASP A 88 -3.63 9.89 -8.82
N PHE A 89 -3.11 10.79 -7.98
CA PHE A 89 -2.74 12.15 -8.40
C PHE A 89 -1.69 12.17 -9.50
N LYS A 90 -0.78 11.19 -9.51
CA LYS A 90 0.27 11.06 -10.53
C LYS A 90 -0.33 10.95 -11.93
N ARG A 91 -1.35 10.12 -12.10
CA ARG A 91 -2.06 9.99 -13.37
C ARG A 91 -2.76 11.28 -13.79
N ASP A 92 -3.37 12.00 -12.84
CA ASP A 92 -3.99 13.30 -13.12
C ASP A 92 -2.95 14.35 -13.53
N LEU A 93 -1.79 14.36 -12.88
CA LEU A 93 -0.68 15.25 -13.17
C LEU A 93 -0.04 14.96 -14.53
N ASP A 94 0.18 13.68 -14.88
CA ASP A 94 0.67 13.26 -16.19
C ASP A 94 -0.33 13.64 -17.29
N GLY A 95 -1.62 13.46 -17.03
CA GLY A 95 -2.69 13.88 -17.93
C GLY A 95 -2.64 15.38 -18.18
N PHE A 96 -2.48 16.21 -17.14
CA PHE A 96 -2.33 17.65 -17.31
C PHE A 96 -1.04 18.00 -18.06
N ARG A 97 0.08 17.39 -17.68
CA ARG A 97 1.38 17.62 -18.31
C ARG A 97 1.36 17.37 -19.82
N SER A 98 0.69 16.29 -20.26
CA SER A 98 0.56 15.95 -21.68
C SER A 98 -0.23 16.98 -22.50
N THR A 99 -0.99 17.86 -21.85
CA THR A 99 -1.73 18.95 -22.52
C THR A 99 -0.93 20.24 -22.62
N LEU A 100 0.22 20.31 -21.96
CA LEU A 100 1.11 21.46 -22.05
C LEU A 100 1.96 21.35 -23.32
N PRO A 101 2.25 22.49 -23.98
CA PRO A 101 3.19 22.50 -25.08
C PRO A 101 4.61 22.11 -24.60
N ASP A 102 5.32 21.33 -25.42
CA ASP A 102 6.68 20.86 -25.13
C ASP A 102 7.77 21.87 -25.51
N VAL A 103 7.44 22.85 -26.35
CA VAL A 103 8.39 23.81 -26.92
C VAL A 103 8.05 25.23 -26.44
N ILE A 104 9.09 26.00 -26.14
CA ILE A 104 8.97 27.43 -25.86
C ILE A 104 8.78 28.13 -27.21
N TYR A 105 7.59 28.67 -27.44
CA TYR A 105 7.31 29.46 -28.63
C TYR A 105 7.75 30.91 -28.43
N GLU A 106 8.14 31.56 -29.53
CA GLU A 106 8.46 32.99 -29.55
C GLU A 106 7.25 33.84 -29.13
N GLU A 107 7.53 35.03 -28.59
CA GLU A 107 6.50 35.97 -28.16
C GLU A 107 5.53 36.28 -29.32
N ASN A 108 4.22 36.30 -29.01
CA ASN A 108 3.11 36.48 -29.95
C ASN A 108 2.72 35.26 -30.81
N THR A 109 3.39 34.11 -30.67
CA THR A 109 2.89 32.87 -31.26
C THR A 109 1.62 32.43 -30.52
N VAL A 110 0.54 32.17 -31.27
CA VAL A 110 -0.70 31.67 -30.69
C VAL A 110 -0.53 30.19 -30.35
N VAL A 111 -0.58 29.87 -29.05
CA VAL A 111 -0.43 28.50 -28.55
C VAL A 111 -1.68 28.08 -27.79
N HIS A 112 -2.13 26.85 -28.01
CA HIS A 112 -3.29 26.30 -27.32
C HIS A 112 -2.88 25.82 -25.91
N LEU A 113 -3.41 26.47 -24.88
CA LEU A 113 -3.13 26.14 -23.47
C LEU A 113 -4.35 25.52 -22.78
N PRO A 114 -4.13 24.59 -21.83
CA PRO A 114 -5.22 24.02 -21.05
C PRO A 114 -5.96 25.09 -20.26
N THR A 115 -7.28 24.94 -20.16
CA THR A 115 -8.11 25.84 -19.35
C THR A 115 -7.74 25.82 -17.88
N ARG A 116 -7.95 26.97 -17.21
CA ARG A 116 -7.83 27.10 -15.76
C ARG A 116 -8.66 26.06 -15.00
N ASP A 117 -9.79 25.62 -15.53
CA ASP A 117 -10.64 24.58 -14.89
C ASP A 117 -9.87 23.28 -14.65
N THR A 118 -9.15 22.79 -15.67
CA THR A 118 -8.33 21.57 -15.55
C THR A 118 -7.22 21.73 -14.53
N TYR A 119 -6.66 22.94 -14.43
CA TYR A 119 -5.63 23.28 -13.46
C TYR A 119 -6.18 23.37 -12.03
N GLU A 120 -7.36 23.96 -11.85
CA GLU A 120 -8.02 24.06 -10.56
C GLU A 120 -8.51 22.72 -10.04
N PHE A 121 -8.93 21.82 -10.94
CA PHE A 121 -9.16 20.42 -10.60
C PHE A 121 -7.89 19.76 -10.07
N LEU A 122 -6.75 19.96 -10.74
CA LEU A 122 -5.46 19.42 -10.31
C LEU A 122 -5.05 19.96 -8.92
N LEU A 123 -5.21 21.27 -8.69
CA LEU A 123 -4.97 21.90 -7.39
C LEU A 123 -5.88 21.35 -6.30
N ALA A 124 -7.17 21.14 -6.60
CA ALA A 124 -8.12 20.54 -5.66
C ALA A 124 -7.75 19.09 -5.31
N ARG A 125 -7.31 18.29 -6.30
CA ARG A 125 -6.81 16.92 -6.07
C ARG A 125 -5.53 16.93 -5.24
N LEU A 126 -4.60 17.84 -5.52
CA LEU A 126 -3.37 17.98 -4.74
C LEU A 126 -3.67 18.38 -3.28
N LEU A 127 -4.64 19.27 -3.06
CA LEU A 127 -5.12 19.60 -1.72
C LEU A 127 -5.67 18.37 -0.99
N ALA A 128 -6.43 17.52 -1.68
CA ALA A 128 -6.89 16.25 -1.13
C ALA A 128 -5.73 15.31 -0.75
N VAL A 129 -4.67 15.23 -1.58
CA VAL A 129 -3.44 14.49 -1.24
C VAL A 129 -2.82 15.01 0.06
N CYS A 130 -2.66 16.34 0.17
CA CYS A 130 -2.08 16.98 1.36
C CYS A 130 -2.89 16.66 2.63
N GLU A 131 -4.22 16.77 2.57
CA GLU A 131 -5.10 16.50 3.70
C GLU A 131 -5.15 15.00 4.06
N LEU A 132 -5.05 14.12 3.06
CA LEU A 132 -4.91 12.68 3.31
C LEU A 132 -3.60 12.34 4.02
N HIS A 133 -2.49 12.95 3.63
CA HIS A 133 -1.22 12.78 4.36
C HIS A 133 -1.30 13.28 5.81
N LYS A 134 -1.95 14.43 6.06
CA LYS A 134 -2.23 14.90 7.43
C LYS A 134 -3.07 13.88 8.21
N ARG A 135 -4.10 13.33 7.58
CA ARG A 135 -4.94 12.30 8.21
C ARG A 135 -4.17 11.02 8.52
N ILE A 136 -3.30 10.58 7.61
CA ILE A 136 -2.42 9.41 7.81
C ILE A 136 -1.50 9.65 9.00
N VAL A 137 -0.86 10.82 9.09
CA VAL A 137 -0.01 11.22 10.22
C VAL A 137 -0.78 11.13 11.53
N GLN A 138 -1.97 11.74 11.59
CA GLN A 138 -2.82 11.70 12.78
C GLN A 138 -3.20 10.27 13.19
N CYS A 139 -3.66 9.44 12.25
CA CYS A 139 -4.01 8.05 12.53
C CYS A 139 -2.81 7.22 12.98
N SER A 140 -1.60 7.50 12.45
CA SER A 140 -0.37 6.84 12.89
C SER A 140 -0.02 7.19 14.33
N ILE A 141 -0.23 8.44 14.76
CA ILE A 141 -0.02 8.84 16.17
C ILE A 141 -0.99 8.09 17.09
N GLU A 142 -2.29 8.11 16.77
CA GLU A 142 -3.33 7.43 17.56
C GLU A 142 -3.06 5.91 17.70
N ALA A 143 -2.65 5.27 16.60
CA ALA A 143 -2.29 3.86 16.62
C ALA A 143 -0.97 3.62 17.37
N GLY A 144 0.04 4.45 17.15
CA GLY A 144 1.35 4.35 17.78
C GLY A 144 1.28 4.45 19.30
N GLU A 145 0.54 5.42 19.83
CA GLU A 145 0.34 5.58 21.29
C GLU A 145 -0.25 4.33 21.94
N TYR A 146 -1.19 3.67 21.26
CA TYR A 146 -1.75 2.41 21.75
C TYR A 146 -0.69 1.30 21.81
N PHE A 147 0.08 1.09 20.74
CA PHE A 147 1.08 0.01 20.71
C PHE A 147 2.26 0.28 21.66
N VAL A 148 2.65 1.53 21.84
CA VAL A 148 3.62 1.91 22.88
C VAL A 148 3.10 1.54 24.27
N ALA A 149 1.82 1.81 24.57
CA ALA A 149 1.23 1.40 25.84
C ALA A 149 1.19 -0.13 26.02
N GLN A 150 0.91 -0.89 24.95
CA GLN A 150 0.94 -2.36 25.00
C GLN A 150 2.35 -2.92 25.23
N LEU A 151 3.37 -2.31 24.62
CA LEU A 151 4.77 -2.72 24.79
C LEU A 151 5.26 -2.51 26.22
N ARG A 152 4.80 -1.46 26.92
CA ARG A 152 5.12 -1.23 28.34
C ARG A 152 4.63 -2.35 29.25
N ILE A 153 3.53 -3.01 28.88
CA ILE A 153 2.94 -4.14 29.61
C ILE A 153 3.49 -5.48 29.06
N GLN A 154 4.46 -5.44 28.14
CA GLN A 154 5.08 -6.61 27.48
C GLN A 154 4.07 -7.52 26.73
N PHE A 155 2.89 -6.98 26.40
CA PHE A 155 1.87 -7.72 25.69
C PHE A 155 2.26 -7.90 24.22
N PHE A 156 2.25 -9.13 23.71
CA PHE A 156 2.61 -9.49 22.32
C PHE A 156 3.79 -8.70 21.76
N PHE A 157 4.89 -8.66 22.51
CA PHE A 157 6.04 -7.78 22.28
C PHE A 157 6.51 -7.79 20.82
N GLU A 158 6.80 -8.97 20.25
CA GLU A 158 7.29 -9.09 18.87
C GLU A 158 6.35 -8.45 17.83
N ILE A 159 5.05 -8.71 17.94
CA ILE A 159 4.06 -8.23 16.97
C ILE A 159 3.83 -6.73 17.14
N ASN A 160 3.75 -6.26 18.39
CA ASN A 160 3.52 -4.86 18.68
C ASN A 160 4.75 -4.01 18.29
N THR A 161 5.96 -4.53 18.47
CA THR A 161 7.19 -3.88 18.00
C THR A 161 7.21 -3.78 16.48
N LEU A 162 6.87 -4.87 15.76
CA LEU A 162 6.80 -4.85 14.30
C LEU A 162 5.73 -3.87 13.79
N LEU A 163 4.53 -3.89 14.37
CA LEU A 163 3.45 -2.96 14.01
C LEU A 163 3.86 -1.52 14.28
N LEU A 164 4.46 -1.24 15.43
CA LEU A 164 4.94 0.10 15.78
C LEU A 164 6.01 0.59 14.81
N ALA A 165 6.96 -0.27 14.43
CA ALA A 165 7.99 0.08 13.44
C ALA A 165 7.37 0.44 12.07
N VAL A 166 6.39 -0.34 11.60
CA VAL A 166 5.67 -0.06 10.35
C VAL A 166 4.88 1.25 10.44
N ILE A 167 4.15 1.48 11.54
CA ILE A 167 3.39 2.71 11.77
C ILE A 167 4.32 3.93 11.81
N ALA A 168 5.45 3.84 12.51
CA ALA A 168 6.45 4.92 12.60
C ALA A 168 7.06 5.24 11.24
N LYS A 169 7.36 4.22 10.43
CA LYS A 169 7.87 4.39 9.07
C LYS A 169 6.84 5.08 8.16
N ILE A 170 5.57 4.66 8.20
CA ILE A 170 4.47 5.32 7.47
C ILE A 170 4.32 6.78 7.90
N HIS A 171 4.36 7.05 9.20
CA HIS A 171 4.29 8.40 9.75
C HIS A 171 5.39 9.30 9.17
N ASN A 172 6.66 8.87 9.25
CA ASN A 172 7.81 9.64 8.76
C ASN A 172 7.71 9.92 7.25
N LEU A 173 7.41 8.89 6.45
CA LEU A 173 7.27 9.02 5.01
C LEU A 173 6.07 9.91 4.63
N SER A 174 4.96 9.82 5.36
CA SER A 174 3.78 10.65 5.12
C SER A 174 4.03 12.13 5.41
N ILE A 175 4.87 12.46 6.41
CA ILE A 175 5.30 13.86 6.65
C ILE A 175 6.13 14.35 5.45
N LYS A 176 7.11 13.56 5.00
CA LYS A 176 7.98 13.94 3.87
C LYS A 176 7.18 14.16 2.59
N LEU A 177 6.38 13.16 2.18
CA LEU A 177 5.56 13.21 0.97
C LEU A 177 4.48 14.30 1.06
N GLY A 178 3.84 14.44 2.22
CA GLY A 178 2.86 15.50 2.46
C GLY A 178 3.48 16.89 2.34
N ASN A 179 4.67 17.12 2.90
CA ASN A 179 5.38 18.39 2.80
C ASN A 179 5.83 18.69 1.37
N LEU A 180 6.33 17.69 0.63
CA LEU A 180 6.63 17.84 -0.80
C LEU A 180 5.39 18.26 -1.59
N SER A 181 4.24 17.63 -1.31
CA SER A 181 2.96 17.96 -1.94
C SER A 181 2.47 19.37 -1.60
N ILE A 182 2.66 19.81 -0.34
CA ILE A 182 2.34 21.16 0.13
C ILE A 182 3.21 22.21 -0.56
N HIS A 183 4.52 21.97 -0.65
CA HIS A 183 5.43 22.87 -1.38
C HIS A 183 5.04 22.95 -2.85
N PHE A 184 4.77 21.81 -3.48
CA PHE A 184 4.33 21.75 -4.86
C PHE A 184 3.03 22.55 -5.09
N TYR A 185 2.04 22.40 -4.19
CA TYR A 185 0.80 23.17 -4.23
C TYR A 185 1.05 24.68 -4.15
N ASN A 186 1.86 25.12 -3.18
CA ASN A 186 2.15 26.54 -2.97
C ASN A 186 2.86 27.17 -4.18
N HIS A 187 3.71 26.41 -4.88
CA HIS A 187 4.34 26.87 -6.11
C HIS A 187 3.37 26.88 -7.30
N LEU A 188 2.59 25.82 -7.49
CA LEU A 188 1.58 25.77 -8.56
C LEU A 188 0.57 26.92 -8.44
N GLN A 189 0.14 27.26 -7.23
CA GLN A 189 -0.85 28.33 -7.01
C GLN A 189 -0.44 29.67 -7.66
N GLN A 190 0.85 29.96 -7.79
CA GLN A 190 1.38 31.19 -8.40
C GLN A 190 1.09 31.29 -9.91
N TYR A 191 0.99 30.16 -10.60
CA TYR A 191 0.78 30.10 -12.05
C TYR A 191 -0.71 30.09 -12.44
N ARG A 192 -1.61 30.00 -11.46
CA ARG A 192 -3.06 29.92 -11.69
C ARG A 192 -3.61 31.08 -12.51
N SER A 193 -3.13 32.31 -12.26
CA SER A 193 -3.58 33.52 -12.96
C SER A 193 -3.11 33.59 -14.42
N GLN A 194 -2.07 32.82 -14.77
CA GLN A 194 -1.41 32.85 -16.08
C GLN A 194 -2.10 31.94 -17.11
N LEU A 195 -2.99 31.04 -16.65
CA LEU A 195 -3.78 30.15 -17.49
C LEU A 195 -5.11 30.78 -17.94
N PRO A 196 -5.60 30.45 -19.15
CA PRO A 196 -6.81 31.05 -19.71
C PRO A 196 -8.08 30.60 -18.97
N LEU A 197 -8.96 31.57 -18.69
CA LEU A 197 -10.21 31.35 -17.98
C LEU A 197 -11.34 30.96 -18.93
N ASN A 198 -12.08 29.90 -18.59
CA ASN A 198 -13.30 29.53 -19.28
C ASN A 198 -14.52 30.17 -18.60
N LYS A 199 -15.03 31.27 -19.18
CA LYS A 199 -16.19 32.02 -18.63
C LYS A 199 -17.50 31.22 -18.56
N LYS A 200 -17.60 30.09 -19.27
CA LYS A 200 -18.83 29.26 -19.30
C LYS A 200 -18.78 28.09 -18.31
N SER A 201 -17.71 27.97 -17.54
CA SER A 201 -17.48 26.80 -16.70
C SER A 201 -18.20 26.86 -15.36
N LYS A 202 -18.87 25.76 -15.01
CA LYS A 202 -19.41 25.57 -13.65
C LYS A 202 -18.32 25.31 -12.61
N PHE A 203 -17.09 25.06 -13.05
CA PHE A 203 -15.92 24.83 -12.19
C PHE A 203 -15.44 26.10 -11.47
N GLN A 204 -15.94 27.27 -11.88
CA GLN A 204 -15.56 28.57 -11.35
C GLN A 204 -15.92 28.77 -9.87
N GLN A 205 -16.93 28.06 -9.35
CA GLN A 205 -17.26 28.08 -7.92
C GLN A 205 -16.20 27.38 -7.04
N ILE A 206 -15.41 26.48 -7.63
CA ILE A 206 -14.34 25.73 -6.95
C ILE A 206 -13.14 26.64 -6.71
N SER A 207 -12.85 27.45 -7.73
CA SER A 207 -11.88 28.55 -7.80
C SER A 207 -11.84 29.42 -6.53
N GLU A 208 -12.99 29.80 -5.98
CA GLU A 208 -13.09 30.75 -4.87
C GLU A 208 -12.80 30.11 -3.50
N SER A 209 -12.81 28.78 -3.41
CA SER A 209 -12.67 28.04 -2.15
C SER A 209 -11.26 27.51 -1.86
N LEU A 210 -10.32 27.68 -2.81
CA LEU A 210 -8.97 27.13 -2.71
C LEU A 210 -8.07 28.01 -1.81
N PRO A 211 -7.39 27.43 -0.79
CA PRO A 211 -6.47 28.17 0.06
C PRO A 211 -5.31 28.79 -0.73
N THR A 212 -4.93 30.02 -0.37
CA THR A 212 -3.79 30.73 -0.99
C THR A 212 -2.45 30.08 -0.70
N SER A 213 -2.29 29.53 0.51
CA SER A 213 -1.12 28.76 0.90
C SER A 213 -1.48 27.71 1.94
N LEU A 214 -0.72 26.62 1.94
CA LEU A 214 -0.85 25.54 2.91
C LEU A 214 0.34 25.55 3.86
N ALA A 215 0.04 25.41 5.16
CA ALA A 215 1.04 25.21 6.19
C ALA A 215 1.63 23.79 6.08
N ILE A 216 2.95 23.70 6.28
CA ILE A 216 3.68 22.43 6.34
C ILE A 216 3.18 21.56 7.48
N ILE A 217 3.30 20.24 7.33
CA ILE A 217 3.08 19.27 8.40
C ILE A 217 4.29 19.37 9.33
N GLU A 218 4.05 19.91 10.51
CA GLU A 218 5.07 20.03 11.55
C GLU A 218 5.28 18.69 12.25
N THR A 219 6.53 18.29 12.41
CA THR A 219 6.88 17.14 13.26
C THR A 219 6.59 17.48 14.72
N ARG A 220 6.19 16.49 15.52
CA ARG A 220 5.99 16.64 16.98
C ARG A 220 7.19 17.30 17.67
N GLU A 221 8.41 16.99 17.24
CA GLU A 221 9.66 17.60 17.72
C GLU A 221 9.72 19.11 17.45
N ALA A 222 9.32 19.55 16.25
CA ALA A 222 9.28 20.96 15.89
C ALA A 222 8.20 21.73 16.69
N LEU A 223 7.06 21.07 16.97
CA LEU A 223 6.00 21.61 17.82
C LEU A 223 6.45 21.73 19.30
N MET A 224 7.21 20.75 19.80
CA MET A 224 7.75 20.76 21.16
C MET A 224 8.83 21.84 21.36
N GLN A 225 9.58 22.18 20.30
CA GLN A 225 10.52 23.29 20.32
C GLN A 225 9.84 24.67 20.24
N LYS A 226 8.72 24.78 19.52
CA LYS A 226 7.96 26.04 19.39
C LYS A 226 7.07 26.37 20.60
N ASN A 227 6.60 25.37 21.34
CA ASN A 227 5.71 25.54 22.49
C ASN A 227 6.24 24.79 23.73
N PRO A 228 7.08 25.41 24.58
CA PRO A 228 7.62 24.78 25.80
C PRO A 228 6.57 24.50 26.88
N ALA A 229 5.32 24.94 26.70
CA ALA A 229 4.20 24.75 27.62
C ALA A 229 3.53 23.35 27.52
N ILE A 230 3.78 22.58 26.47
CA ILE A 230 3.30 21.18 26.35
C ILE A 230 4.32 20.22 26.98
N LYS A 231 4.73 20.51 28.21
CA LYS A 231 5.41 19.53 29.06
C LYS A 231 4.34 18.77 29.84
N THR A 232 3.71 17.80 29.19
CA THR A 232 3.00 16.73 29.91
C THR A 232 3.98 16.04 30.87
N SER A 233 3.50 15.73 32.07
CA SER A 233 4.18 15.38 33.33
C SER A 233 5.09 14.13 33.35
N ASN A 234 5.73 13.75 32.25
CA ASN A 234 6.62 12.58 32.16
C ASN A 234 8.02 12.91 31.58
N SER A 235 8.48 14.17 31.68
CA SER A 235 9.74 14.62 31.07
C SER A 235 10.99 13.94 31.63
N ALA A 236 10.98 13.56 32.91
CA ALA A 236 12.12 12.89 33.54
C ALA A 236 12.34 11.47 32.99
N THR A 237 11.27 10.74 32.64
CA THR A 237 11.36 9.36 32.13
C THR A 237 11.72 9.32 30.65
N GLN A 238 11.32 10.32 29.86
CA GLN A 238 11.66 10.40 28.43
C GLN A 238 13.11 10.83 28.22
N GLN A 239 13.61 11.82 28.98
CA GLN A 239 15.02 12.21 28.91
C GLN A 239 15.96 11.10 29.39
N ALA A 240 15.56 10.34 30.42
CA ALA A 240 16.34 9.18 30.86
C ALA A 240 16.37 8.04 29.82
N LEU A 241 15.28 7.84 29.07
CA LEU A 241 15.24 6.86 27.98
C LEU A 241 16.05 7.30 26.77
N GLU A 242 15.97 8.57 26.38
CA GLU A 242 16.74 9.15 25.26
C GLU A 242 18.24 9.12 25.57
N GLN A 243 18.63 9.50 26.80
CA GLN A 243 20.01 9.37 27.27
C GLN A 243 20.45 7.90 27.31
N SER A 244 19.61 6.98 27.80
CA SER A 244 19.94 5.55 27.82
C SER A 244 20.09 4.96 26.41
N VAL A 245 19.32 5.41 25.43
CA VAL A 245 19.44 4.97 24.03
C VAL A 245 20.69 5.55 23.37
N GLU A 246 20.99 6.83 23.61
CA GLU A 246 22.22 7.45 23.12
C GLU A 246 23.48 6.87 23.79
N ASP A 247 23.40 6.47 25.05
CA ASP A 247 24.49 5.81 25.77
C ASP A 247 24.72 4.38 25.27
N LEU A 248 23.66 3.66 24.87
CA LEU A 248 23.78 2.34 24.23
C LEU A 248 24.40 2.44 22.83
N ILE A 249 24.00 3.44 22.04
CA ILE A 249 24.58 3.69 20.70
C ILE A 249 26.06 4.09 20.83
N LYS A 250 26.40 4.95 21.80
CA LYS A 250 27.80 5.34 22.07
C LYS A 250 28.63 4.21 22.69
N GLN A 251 28.00 3.27 23.40
CA GLN A 251 28.67 2.04 23.86
C GLN A 251 29.00 1.11 22.70
N GLU A 252 28.11 0.95 21.72
CA GLU A 252 28.39 0.15 20.51
C GLU A 252 29.52 0.76 19.65
N GLU A 253 29.58 2.09 19.51
CA GLU A 253 30.65 2.77 18.76
C GLU A 253 32.02 2.75 19.46
N LYS A 254 32.05 2.61 20.80
CA LYS A 254 33.30 2.46 21.57
C LYS A 254 33.87 1.05 21.55
N ILE A 255 33.13 0.05 21.07
CA ILE A 255 33.65 -1.31 20.84
C ILE A 255 34.35 -1.33 19.47
N LYS A 256 35.45 -0.58 19.37
CA LYS A 256 36.47 -0.83 18.35
C LYS A 256 37.26 -2.07 18.75
N SER A 257 36.88 -3.18 18.12
CA SER A 257 37.77 -4.24 17.64
C SER A 257 38.92 -4.67 18.58
N THR A 258 38.64 -5.55 19.53
CA THR A 258 39.55 -6.68 19.74
C THR A 258 39.07 -7.81 18.82
N PRO A 259 39.91 -8.33 17.91
CA PRO A 259 39.51 -9.45 17.07
C PRO A 259 39.39 -10.68 17.96
N VAL A 260 38.16 -10.98 18.41
CA VAL A 260 37.83 -12.26 18.99
C VAL A 260 38.00 -13.28 17.88
N LYS A 261 39.07 -14.09 17.95
CA LYS A 261 39.23 -15.27 17.11
C LYS A 261 37.96 -16.10 17.25
N ALA A 262 37.15 -16.11 16.21
CA ALA A 262 35.95 -16.91 16.15
C ALA A 262 36.34 -18.37 16.37
N LYS A 263 36.06 -18.90 17.57
CA LYS A 263 35.95 -20.34 17.73
C LYS A 263 34.86 -20.76 16.76
N HIS A 264 35.20 -21.67 15.83
CA HIS A 264 34.29 -22.28 14.89
C HIS A 264 33.07 -22.86 15.64
N LEU A 265 32.04 -22.05 15.83
CA LEU A 265 30.71 -22.53 16.12
C LEU A 265 30.24 -23.21 14.84
N LYS A 266 29.95 -24.50 14.98
CA LYS A 266 29.37 -25.32 13.92
C LYS A 266 28.22 -24.53 13.30
N LYS A 267 28.28 -24.38 11.97
CA LYS A 267 27.26 -23.73 11.14
C LYS A 267 25.88 -24.15 11.65
N THR A 268 25.17 -23.23 12.30
CA THR A 268 23.72 -23.33 12.40
C THR A 268 23.21 -23.36 10.96
N ASP A 269 22.42 -24.40 10.68
CA ASP A 269 21.85 -24.73 9.39
C ASP A 269 20.94 -23.59 8.92
N MET A 270 21.55 -22.56 8.33
CA MET A 270 20.92 -21.61 7.45
C MET A 270 20.51 -22.40 6.22
N GLY A 271 19.33 -23.02 6.31
CA GLY A 271 18.83 -24.04 5.40
C GLY A 271 19.29 -23.85 3.97
N LYS A 272 19.76 -24.95 3.38
CA LYS A 272 20.11 -25.04 1.96
C LYS A 272 19.06 -24.33 1.11
N MET A 273 19.50 -23.41 0.26
CA MET A 273 18.70 -22.90 -0.84
C MET A 273 18.28 -24.12 -1.67
N VAL A 274 17.05 -24.57 -1.48
CA VAL A 274 16.45 -25.62 -2.29
C VAL A 274 16.17 -24.96 -3.63
N GLU A 275 17.07 -25.16 -4.59
CA GLU A 275 16.70 -25.09 -5.99
C GLU A 275 15.42 -25.91 -6.14
N ARG A 276 14.34 -25.26 -6.59
CA ARG A 276 13.17 -26.00 -7.03
C ARG A 276 13.61 -26.75 -8.27
N SER A 277 14.08 -27.97 -8.09
CA SER A 277 14.13 -28.93 -9.16
C SER A 277 12.76 -28.90 -9.83
N SER A 278 12.77 -28.73 -11.15
CA SER A 278 11.63 -29.04 -11.99
C SER A 278 11.06 -30.34 -11.46
N LYS A 279 9.80 -30.32 -11.00
CA LYS A 279 9.15 -31.52 -10.49
C LYS A 279 9.24 -32.54 -11.61
N GLU A 280 10.13 -33.51 -11.45
CA GLU A 280 10.05 -34.76 -12.16
C GLU A 280 8.62 -35.25 -12.02
N ASN A 281 8.01 -35.60 -13.16
CA ASN A 281 6.69 -36.18 -13.22
C ASN A 281 6.71 -37.51 -12.46
N LYS A 282 6.53 -37.45 -11.14
CA LYS A 282 6.25 -38.64 -10.33
C LYS A 282 4.96 -39.21 -10.88
N SER A 283 5.07 -40.34 -11.58
CA SER A 283 3.94 -41.15 -12.00
C SER A 283 3.05 -41.38 -10.79
N PHE A 284 1.78 -41.02 -10.90
CA PHE A 284 0.81 -41.24 -9.83
C PHE A 284 0.63 -42.74 -9.62
N ASP A 285 0.93 -43.23 -8.43
CA ASP A 285 0.84 -44.65 -8.07
C ASP A 285 -0.57 -44.95 -7.51
N PHE A 286 -1.38 -45.64 -8.32
CA PHE A 286 -2.77 -46.00 -8.03
C PHE A 286 -2.93 -46.89 -6.80
N ASN A 287 -1.88 -47.62 -6.42
CA ASN A 287 -1.91 -48.54 -5.28
C ASN A 287 -2.08 -47.80 -3.94
N LYS A 288 -1.79 -46.50 -3.90
CA LYS A 288 -1.93 -45.65 -2.71
C LYS A 288 -3.37 -45.29 -2.35
N LEU A 289 -4.34 -45.53 -3.24
CA LEU A 289 -5.76 -45.28 -2.97
C LEU A 289 -6.44 -46.49 -2.29
N SER A 290 -5.86 -47.04 -1.23
CA SER A 290 -6.38 -48.28 -0.61
C SER A 290 -7.57 -48.06 0.31
N THR A 291 -7.66 -46.89 0.96
CA THR A 291 -8.73 -46.59 1.93
C THR A 291 -9.76 -45.59 1.37
N THR A 292 -10.94 -45.57 1.99
CA THR A 292 -12.00 -44.58 1.68
C THR A 292 -11.53 -43.15 1.94
N GLU A 293 -10.79 -42.93 3.03
CA GLU A 293 -10.22 -41.63 3.37
C GLU A 293 -9.20 -41.14 2.33
N ASP A 294 -8.35 -42.03 1.81
CA ASP A 294 -7.35 -41.65 0.80
C ASP A 294 -8.02 -41.17 -0.49
N ILE A 295 -9.11 -41.83 -0.89
CA ILE A 295 -9.90 -41.40 -2.05
C ILE A 295 -10.61 -40.08 -1.77
N GLN A 296 -11.17 -39.85 -0.58
CA GLN A 296 -11.77 -38.56 -0.23
C GLN A 296 -10.74 -37.42 -0.21
N LYS A 297 -9.55 -37.67 0.36
CA LYS A 297 -8.42 -36.72 0.34
C LYS A 297 -7.96 -36.43 -1.09
N PHE A 298 -7.94 -37.45 -1.95
CA PHE A 298 -7.64 -37.29 -3.38
C PHE A 298 -8.70 -36.44 -4.09
N ILE A 299 -9.99 -36.77 -3.95
CA ILE A 299 -11.11 -36.03 -4.58
C ILE A 299 -11.09 -34.56 -4.18
N THR A 300 -10.90 -34.25 -2.89
CA THR A 300 -10.90 -32.87 -2.40
C THR A 300 -9.69 -32.08 -2.91
N LYS A 301 -8.51 -32.70 -2.95
CA LYS A 301 -7.30 -32.08 -3.51
C LYS A 301 -7.44 -31.84 -5.01
N GLU A 302 -7.91 -32.83 -5.75
CA GLU A 302 -8.04 -32.76 -7.20
C GLU A 302 -9.13 -31.77 -7.62
N THR A 303 -10.26 -31.72 -6.90
CA THR A 303 -11.32 -30.74 -7.18
C THR A 303 -10.84 -29.29 -6.97
N LYS A 304 -10.04 -29.04 -5.93
CA LYS A 304 -9.40 -27.74 -5.70
C LYS A 304 -8.39 -27.41 -6.82
N SER A 305 -7.58 -28.38 -7.24
CA SER A 305 -6.65 -28.18 -8.36
C SER A 305 -7.39 -27.86 -9.66
N ARG A 306 -8.49 -28.56 -9.97
CA ARG A 306 -9.31 -28.33 -11.17
C ARG A 306 -9.96 -26.95 -11.19
N ALA A 307 -10.36 -26.44 -10.02
CA ALA A 307 -10.90 -25.09 -9.88
C ALA A 307 -9.84 -24.01 -10.12
N ASN A 308 -8.58 -24.27 -9.75
CA ASN A 308 -7.50 -23.32 -9.92
C ASN A 308 -6.93 -23.33 -11.35
N ASN A 309 -6.57 -24.50 -11.88
CA ASN A 309 -6.04 -24.63 -13.23
C ASN A 309 -6.16 -26.07 -13.77
N LEU A 310 -7.06 -26.26 -14.73
CA LEU A 310 -7.37 -27.57 -15.33
C LEU A 310 -6.15 -28.23 -15.99
N SER A 311 -5.24 -27.45 -16.59
CA SER A 311 -4.08 -27.96 -17.32
C SER A 311 -3.01 -28.60 -16.41
N SER A 312 -3.01 -28.23 -15.13
CA SER A 312 -2.04 -28.68 -14.12
C SER A 312 -2.51 -29.90 -13.29
N CYS A 313 -3.74 -30.37 -13.54
CA CYS A 313 -4.36 -31.45 -12.78
C CYS A 313 -3.92 -32.83 -13.28
N LEU A 314 -3.97 -33.83 -12.40
CA LEU A 314 -3.72 -35.22 -12.79
C LEU A 314 -4.80 -35.66 -13.77
N THR A 315 -6.06 -35.36 -13.45
CA THR A 315 -7.27 -35.73 -14.20
C THR A 315 -7.58 -34.80 -15.38
N LYS A 316 -6.58 -34.16 -15.98
CA LYS A 316 -6.78 -33.18 -17.08
C LYS A 316 -7.54 -33.74 -18.28
N GLN A 317 -7.48 -35.05 -18.52
CA GLN A 317 -8.17 -35.75 -19.61
C GLN A 317 -9.64 -36.08 -19.27
N VAL A 318 -10.05 -35.97 -18.01
CA VAL A 318 -11.42 -36.25 -17.55
C VAL A 318 -12.29 -35.01 -17.74
N LEU A 319 -13.41 -35.15 -18.44
CA LEU A 319 -14.39 -34.08 -18.62
C LEU A 319 -15.06 -33.72 -17.28
N SER A 320 -15.44 -32.45 -17.10
CA SER A 320 -15.99 -31.96 -15.82
C SER A 320 -17.25 -32.70 -15.35
N HIS A 321 -18.11 -33.13 -16.29
CA HIS A 321 -19.31 -33.89 -15.96
C HIS A 321 -18.99 -35.35 -15.58
N GLU A 322 -17.99 -35.97 -16.20
CA GLU A 322 -17.53 -37.33 -15.85
C GLU A 322 -16.92 -37.33 -14.45
N TRP A 323 -16.11 -36.32 -14.12
CA TRP A 323 -15.55 -36.14 -12.78
C TRP A 323 -16.65 -35.99 -11.73
N ALA A 324 -17.63 -35.11 -11.96
CA ALA A 324 -18.75 -34.91 -11.04
C ALA A 324 -19.63 -36.16 -10.90
N GLY A 325 -19.77 -36.96 -11.96
CA GLY A 325 -20.48 -38.24 -11.92
C GLY A 325 -19.75 -39.27 -11.05
N ALA A 326 -18.43 -39.39 -11.23
CA ALA A 326 -17.60 -40.31 -10.46
C ALA A 326 -17.55 -39.97 -8.97
N THR A 327 -17.44 -38.68 -8.61
CA THR A 327 -17.43 -38.26 -7.20
C THR A 327 -18.78 -38.52 -6.52
N LYS A 328 -19.90 -38.17 -7.17
CA LYS A 328 -21.25 -38.45 -6.65
C LYS A 328 -21.53 -39.94 -6.52
N LEU A 329 -21.06 -40.76 -7.47
CA LEU A 329 -21.22 -42.21 -7.41
C LEU A 329 -20.44 -42.80 -6.22
N PHE A 330 -19.22 -42.32 -5.99
CA PHE A 330 -18.39 -42.72 -4.86
C PHE A 330 -19.05 -42.35 -3.52
N GLU A 331 -19.51 -41.10 -3.37
CA GLU A 331 -20.21 -40.63 -2.16
C GLU A 331 -21.48 -41.43 -1.88
N ARG A 332 -22.30 -41.69 -2.90
CA ARG A 332 -23.51 -42.52 -2.78
C ARG A 332 -23.20 -43.94 -2.34
N LYS A 333 -22.12 -44.54 -2.86
CA LYS A 333 -21.72 -45.91 -2.50
C LYS A 333 -21.19 -46.00 -1.06
N ILE A 334 -20.52 -44.95 -0.57
CA ILE A 334 -20.16 -44.84 0.84
C ILE A 334 -21.41 -44.70 1.71
N GLN A 335 -22.37 -43.85 1.34
CA GLN A 335 -23.62 -43.67 2.09
C GLN A 335 -24.44 -44.97 2.20
N ASN A 336 -24.36 -45.83 1.18
CA ASN A 336 -25.02 -47.14 1.17
C ASN A 336 -24.23 -48.25 1.91
N GLY A 337 -23.11 -47.92 2.57
CA GLY A 337 -22.26 -48.90 3.28
C GLY A 337 -21.43 -49.82 2.37
N GLU A 338 -21.36 -49.55 1.06
CA GLU A 338 -20.65 -50.39 0.09
C GLU A 338 -19.20 -49.92 -0.16
N GLU A 339 -18.42 -49.74 0.91
CA GLU A 339 -17.08 -49.11 0.85
C GLU A 339 -16.11 -49.81 -0.11
N LYS A 340 -16.02 -51.15 -0.06
CA LYS A 340 -15.13 -51.93 -0.94
C LYS A 340 -15.51 -51.77 -2.43
N LYS A 341 -16.81 -51.68 -2.73
CA LYS A 341 -17.28 -51.45 -4.10
C LYS A 341 -17.00 -50.02 -4.54
N ALA A 342 -17.18 -49.03 -3.64
CA ALA A 342 -16.87 -47.64 -3.91
C ALA A 342 -15.39 -47.44 -4.30
N ILE A 343 -14.47 -48.03 -3.52
CA ILE A 343 -13.03 -48.00 -3.79
C ILE A 343 -12.72 -48.63 -5.15
N ASN A 344 -13.24 -49.83 -5.43
CA ASN A 344 -12.95 -50.55 -6.67
C ASN A 344 -13.49 -49.83 -7.92
N ILE A 345 -14.70 -49.27 -7.85
CA ILE A 345 -15.30 -48.52 -8.95
C ILE A 345 -14.50 -47.25 -9.22
N PHE A 346 -14.14 -46.51 -8.17
CA PHE A 346 -13.39 -45.27 -8.31
C PHE A 346 -11.97 -45.53 -8.83
N LYS A 347 -11.28 -46.58 -8.35
CA LYS A 347 -9.99 -47.01 -8.90
C LYS A 347 -10.08 -47.33 -10.39
N LYS A 348 -11.08 -48.12 -10.80
CA LYS A 348 -11.30 -48.48 -12.21
C LYS A 348 -11.57 -47.25 -13.09
N PHE A 349 -12.35 -46.29 -12.57
CA PHE A 349 -12.62 -45.04 -13.28
C PHE A 349 -11.34 -44.25 -13.51
N ILE A 350 -10.53 -44.07 -12.46
CA ILE A 350 -9.28 -43.33 -12.51
C ILE A 350 -8.25 -44.04 -13.42
N SER A 351 -8.11 -45.37 -13.33
CA SER A 351 -7.18 -46.14 -14.17
C SER A 351 -7.58 -46.21 -15.64
N SER A 352 -8.85 -45.98 -15.97
CA SER A 352 -9.33 -45.99 -17.36
C SER A 352 -9.15 -44.63 -18.04
N LYS A 353 -8.89 -43.56 -17.29
CA LYS A 353 -8.97 -42.17 -17.76
C LYS A 353 -7.66 -41.39 -17.58
N LEU A 354 -6.66 -41.99 -16.93
CA LEU A 354 -5.28 -41.53 -16.80
C LEU A 354 -4.38 -42.52 -17.52
#